data_AF-A0A966WMK8-F1
#
_entry.id   AF-A0A966WMK8-F1
#
_cell.length_a   1.000
_cell.length_b   1.000
_cell.length_c   1.000
_cell.angle_alpha   90.00
_cell.angle_beta   90.00
_cell.angle_gamma   90.00
#
_symmetry.space_group_name_H-M   'P 1'
#
loop_
_entity.id
_entity.type
_entity.pdbx_description
1 polymer ?
#
loop_
_entity_poly.entity_id
_entity_poly.type
_entity_poly.pdbx_seq_one_letter_code
_entity_poly.pdbx_strand_id
1 'polypeptide(L)' 'FSGKVDKCDLCGGDPQCVKACPTDAITYLDAGATSVGKMAASAEQSIQGANS' A
#
# COMPACT_ATOMS: atom_id res chain seq x y z
N PHE A 1 12.87 26.51 11.39
CA PHE A 1 12.20 25.37 10.73
C PHE A 1 13.26 24.57 10.00
N SER A 2 13.40 23.25 10.24
CA SER A 2 14.60 22.49 9.84
C SER A 2 14.75 22.23 8.33
N GLY A 3 13.79 22.61 7.48
CA GLY A 3 13.85 22.36 6.03
C GLY A 3 13.86 20.88 5.64
N LYS A 4 13.55 19.97 6.58
CA LYS A 4 13.51 18.53 6.34
C LYS A 4 12.12 18.11 5.90
N VAL A 5 12.08 17.19 4.95
CA VAL A 5 10.85 16.54 4.47
C VAL A 5 10.72 15.23 5.22
N ASP A 6 9.70 15.14 6.06
CA ASP A 6 9.38 13.92 6.81
C ASP A 6 8.28 13.15 6.09
N LYS A 7 8.47 11.83 5.94
CA LYS A 7 7.45 10.91 5.44
C LYS A 7 7.14 9.86 6.51
N CYS A 8 5.95 9.29 6.44
CA CYS A 8 5.59 8.13 7.26
C CYS A 8 6.51 6.96 6.90
N ASP A 9 7.17 6.40 7.91
CA ASP A 9 8.04 5.22 7.82
C ASP A 9 7.34 3.96 8.37
N LEU A 10 6.02 4.04 8.56
CA LEU A 10 5.18 2.99 9.16
C LEU A 10 5.61 2.60 10.57
N CYS A 11 6.22 3.52 11.33
CA CYS A 11 6.66 3.28 12.71
C CYS A 11 7.56 2.03 12.81
N GLY A 12 8.44 1.83 11.82
CA GLY A 12 9.34 0.66 11.77
C GLY A 12 8.66 -0.67 11.48
N GLY A 13 7.45 -0.66 10.92
CA GLY A 13 6.67 -1.86 10.58
C GLY A 13 5.52 -2.15 11.55
N ASP A 14 5.36 -1.35 12.60
CA ASP A 14 4.25 -1.46 13.56
C ASP A 14 3.41 -0.16 13.59
N PRO A 15 2.49 0.03 12.62
CA PRO A 15 1.80 1.30 12.45
C PRO A 15 0.86 1.60 13.62
N GLN A 16 1.24 2.57 14.44
CA GLN A 16 0.46 2.99 15.61
C GLN A 16 -0.88 3.63 15.22
N CYS A 17 -0.96 4.27 14.04
CA CYS A 17 -2.20 4.84 13.55
C CYS A 17 -3.29 3.78 13.31
N VAL A 18 -2.92 2.57 12.89
CA VAL A 18 -3.85 1.44 12.75
C VAL A 18 -4.39 1.02 14.11
N LYS A 19 -3.52 0.88 15.12
CA LYS A 19 -3.91 0.51 16.49
C LYS A 19 -4.80 1.55 17.17
N ALA A 20 -4.58 2.82 16.87
CA ALA A 20 -5.33 3.92 17.46
C ALA A 20 -6.68 4.17 16.78
N CYS A 21 -6.98 3.54 15.65
CA CYS A 21 -8.18 3.82 14.87
C CYS A 21 -9.42 3.19 15.53
N PRO A 22 -10.36 3.98 16.11
CA PRO A 22 -11.50 3.43 16.83
C PRO A 22 -12.61 2.91 15.91
N THR A 23 -12.58 3.29 14.62
CA THR A 23 -13.59 2.94 13.62
C THR A 23 -13.13 1.83 12.68
N ASP A 24 -11.92 1.29 12.87
CA ASP A 24 -11.30 0.31 11.98
C ASP A 24 -11.26 0.73 10.50
N ALA A 25 -11.10 2.03 10.23
CA ALA A 25 -11.08 2.56 8.86
C ALA A 25 -9.81 2.18 8.09
N ILE A 26 -8.73 1.85 8.80
CA ILE A 26 -7.44 1.47 8.22
C ILE A 26 -6.97 0.16 8.85
N THR A 27 -6.42 -0.73 8.02
CA THR A 27 -5.89 -2.04 8.44
C THR A 27 -4.51 -2.26 7.85
N TYR A 28 -3.66 -2.98 8.58
CA TYR A 28 -2.33 -3.38 8.12
C TYR A 28 -2.39 -4.85 7.68
N LEU A 29 -2.22 -5.07 6.37
CA LEU A 29 -2.24 -6.38 5.73
C LEU A 29 -0.93 -6.56 4.96
N ASP A 30 -0.49 -7.81 4.78
CA ASP A 30 0.64 -8.09 3.92
C ASP A 30 0.27 -7.82 2.44
N ALA A 31 1.27 -7.51 1.62
CA ALA A 31 1.04 -7.16 0.21
C ALA A 31 0.34 -8.29 -0.57
N GLY A 32 0.60 -9.55 -0.23
CA GLY A 32 -0.01 -10.73 -0.83
C GLY A 32 -1.46 -10.98 -0.40
N ALA A 33 -1.89 -10.47 0.76
CA ALA A 33 -3.29 -10.49 1.17
C ALA A 33 -4.16 -9.54 0.34
N THR A 34 -3.55 -8.52 -0.30
CA THR A 34 -4.27 -7.59 -1.17
C THR A 34 -4.26 -8.07 -2.62
N SER A 35 -5.37 -7.90 -3.34
CA SER A 35 -5.46 -8.21 -4.78
C SER A 35 -4.60 -7.28 -5.65
N VAL A 36 -3.79 -6.40 -5.06
CA VAL A 36 -2.87 -5.49 -5.77
C VAL A 36 -1.93 -6.27 -6.68
N GLY A 37 -1.43 -7.43 -6.25
CA GLY A 37 -0.62 -8.30 -7.12
C GLY A 37 -1.40 -8.82 -8.34
N LYS A 38 -2.69 -9.14 -8.17
CA LYS A 38 -3.57 -9.52 -9.29
C LYS A 38 -3.88 -8.34 -10.21
N MET A 39 -4.03 -7.15 -9.64
CA MET A 39 -4.25 -5.91 -10.40
C MET A 39 -3.01 -5.53 -11.23
N ALA A 40 -1.81 -5.67 -10.66
CA ALA A 40 -0.55 -5.47 -11.37
C ALA A 40 -0.39 -6.50 -12.51
N ALA A 41 -0.60 -7.78 -12.22
CA ALA A 41 -0.57 -8.84 -13.23
C ALA A 41 -1.62 -8.63 -14.34
N SER A 42 -2.82 -8.20 -13.99
CA SER A 42 -3.87 -7.88 -14.96
C SER A 42 -3.52 -6.64 -15.81
N ALA A 43 -2.86 -5.63 -15.23
CA ALA A 43 -2.40 -4.45 -15.96
C ALA A 43 -1.31 -4.83 -16.99
N GLU A 44 -0.35 -5.67 -16.58
CA GLU A 44 0.69 -6.21 -17.47
C GLU A 44 0.06 -7.02 -18.63
N GLN A 45 -0.90 -7.89 -18.33
CA GLN A 45 -1.64 -8.67 -19.32
C GLN A 45 -2.46 -7.80 -20.29
N SER A 46 -3.03 -6.68 -19.80
CA SER A 46 -3.82 -5.77 -20.63
C SER A 46 -2.95 -4.97 -21.62
N ILE A 47 -1.68 -4.73 -21.29
CA ILE A 47 -0.72 -4.08 -22.19
C ILE A 47 -0.24 -5.07 -23.27
N GLN A 48 -0.10 -6.37 -22.96
CA GLN A 48 0.28 -7.39 -23.94
C GLN A 48 -0.77 -7.61 -25.04
N GLY A 49 -2.05 -7.32 -24.78
CA GLY A 49 -3.11 -7.36 -25.80
C GLY A 49 -3.11 -6.20 -26.80
N ALA A 50 -2.33 -5.14 -26.56
CA ALA A 50 -2.25 -3.96 -27.43
C ALA A 50 -1.14 -4.02 -28.49
N ASN A 51 -0.33 -5.10 -28.48
CA ASN A 51 0.75 -5.33 -29.45
C ASN A 51 0.51 -6.61 -30.29
N SER A 52 -0.73 -6.90 -30.68
CA SER A 52 -1.09 -7.92 -31.68
C SER A 52 -2.09 -7.38 -32.69
#